data_AF-A0A6V7I4A8-F1
#
_entry.id   AF-A0A6V7I4A8-F1
#
_cell.length_a   1.000
_cell.length_b   1.000
_cell.length_c   1.000
_cell.angle_alpha   90.00
_cell.angle_beta   90.00
_cell.angle_gamma   90.00
#
_symmetry.space_group_name_H-M   'P 1'
#
loop_
_entity.id
_entity.type
_entity.pdbx_description
1 polymer ?
#
loop_
_entity_poly.entity_id
_entity_poly.type
_entity_poly.pdbx_seq_one_letter_code
_entity_poly.pdbx_strand_id
1 'polypeptide(L)'
;LLEELTWTPTVQPVELWRTTRFPHCECHIAGWGAIEKGDKPGSPDLRWAQIYVMNSQACRAFKMTGPNELCLVHPVTLAAAAP
;
A
#
# COMPACT_ATOMS: atom_id res chain seq x y z
N LEU A 1 24.08 3.36 0.54
CA LEU A 1 24.53 1.97 0.35
C LEU A 1 26.04 2.01 0.25
N LEU A 2 26.74 1.28 1.13
CA LEU A 2 28.21 1.29 1.21
C LEU A 2 28.87 0.30 0.23
N GLU A 3 28.07 -0.55 -0.43
CA GLU A 3 28.49 -1.47 -1.48
C GLU A 3 27.41 -1.48 -2.58
N GLU A 4 27.83 -1.77 -3.82
CA GLU A 4 26.92 -1.90 -4.95
C GLU A 4 26.08 -3.18 -4.82
N LEU A 5 24.78 -3.03 -5.02
CA LEU A 5 23.82 -4.11 -4.88
C LEU A 5 23.83 -4.97 -6.15
N THR A 6 24.08 -6.28 -6.02
CA THR A 6 24.09 -7.20 -7.17
C THR A 6 22.69 -7.74 -7.44
N TRP A 7 22.25 -7.67 -8.70
CA TRP A 7 20.97 -8.23 -9.13
C TRP A 7 20.98 -9.76 -9.08
N THR A 8 19.95 -10.34 -8.48
CA THR A 8 19.79 -11.80 -8.32
C THR A 8 18.31 -12.17 -8.49
N PRO A 9 17.93 -13.45 -8.64
CA PRO A 9 16.53 -13.83 -8.73
C PRO A 9 15.65 -13.36 -7.55
N THR A 10 16.24 -13.08 -6.39
CA THR A 10 15.54 -12.59 -5.19
C THR A 10 15.74 -11.09 -4.93
N VAL A 11 16.59 -10.41 -5.71
CA VAL A 11 16.78 -8.97 -5.63
C VAL A 11 16.73 -8.36 -7.02
N GLN A 12 15.62 -7.70 -7.30
CA GLN A 12 15.30 -7.08 -8.59
C GLN A 12 14.70 -5.69 -8.36
N PRO A 13 14.90 -4.74 -9.29
CA PRO A 13 14.28 -3.43 -9.19
C PRO A 13 12.77 -3.50 -9.45
N VAL A 14 12.02 -2.57 -8.86
CA VAL A 14 10.61 -2.35 -9.21
C VAL A 14 10.51 -1.25 -10.27
N GLU A 15 9.65 -1.45 -11.26
CA GLU A 15 9.41 -0.42 -12.27
C GLU A 15 8.65 0.76 -11.68
N LEU A 16 9.08 1.98 -12.03
CA LEU A 16 8.39 3.19 -11.61
C LEU A 16 7.16 3.45 -12.46
N TRP A 17 6.08 3.83 -11.80
CA TRP A 17 4.86 4.24 -12.45
C TRP A 17 5.06 5.59 -13.18
N ARG A 18 4.63 5.67 -14.44
CA ARG A 18 4.90 6.83 -15.32
C ARG A 18 3.71 7.77 -15.52
N THR A 19 2.56 7.47 -14.92
CA THR A 19 1.33 8.27 -15.10
C THR A 19 0.78 8.74 -13.77
N THR A 20 0.04 9.83 -13.75
CA THR A 20 -0.61 10.35 -12.53
C THR A 20 -2.00 9.76 -12.29
N ARG A 21 -2.53 9.00 -13.26
CA ARG A 21 -3.82 8.33 -13.12
C ARG A 21 -3.61 6.93 -12.59
N PHE A 22 -4.01 6.74 -11.33
CA PHE A 22 -4.21 5.41 -10.78
C PHE A 22 -5.64 4.99 -11.10
N PRO A 23 -5.87 3.95 -11.93
CA PRO A 23 -7.19 3.35 -12.00
C PRO A 23 -7.60 2.86 -10.60
N HIS A 24 -8.89 2.59 -10.37
CA HIS A 24 -9.32 1.81 -9.21
C HIS A 24 -8.68 0.42 -9.32
N CYS A 25 -7.46 0.29 -8.83
CA CYS A 25 -6.66 -0.91 -8.94
C CYS A 25 -6.53 -1.57 -7.58
N GLU A 26 -6.49 -2.89 -7.64
CA GLU A 26 -5.92 -3.70 -6.59
C GLU A 26 -4.43 -3.38 -6.45
N CYS A 27 -3.98 -3.28 -5.20
CA CYS A 27 -2.59 -3.08 -4.82
C CYS A 27 -2.24 -4.05 -3.70
N HIS A 28 -0.95 -4.31 -3.51
CA HIS A 28 -0.44 -5.08 -2.39
C HIS A 28 0.51 -4.21 -1.56
N ILE A 29 0.36 -4.22 -0.23
CA ILE A 29 1.38 -3.72 0.70
C ILE A 29 2.10 -4.93 1.27
N ALA A 30 3.43 -4.89 1.31
CA ALA A 30 4.25 -5.92 1.91
C ALA A 30 5.21 -5.33 2.95
N GLY A 31 5.51 -6.09 4.00
CA GLY A 31 6.47 -5.70 5.04
C GLY A 31 6.47 -6.63 6.24
N TRP A 32 7.30 -6.27 7.22
CA TRP A 32 7.47 -6.99 8.50
C TRP A 32 6.82 -6.25 9.68
N GLY A 33 5.87 -5.36 9.41
CA GLY A 33 5.18 -4.57 10.43
C GLY A 33 4.32 -5.41 11.39
N ALA A 34 3.77 -4.76 12.41
CA ALA A 34 2.82 -5.38 13.32
C ALA A 34 1.57 -5.85 12.57
N ILE A 35 1.14 -7.08 12.86
CA ILE A 35 -0.06 -7.69 12.25
C ILE A 35 -1.32 -7.48 13.10
N GLU A 36 -1.15 -6.95 14.30
CA GLU A 36 -2.21 -6.67 15.26
C GLU A 36 -2.19 -5.19 15.65
N LYS A 37 -3.36 -4.67 16.03
CA LYS A 37 -3.50 -3.30 16.50
C LYS A 37 -2.81 -3.10 17.86
N GLY A 38 -2.13 -1.96 18.02
CA GLY A 38 -1.46 -1.56 19.25
C GLY A 38 0.06 -1.57 19.10
N ASP A 39 0.77 -1.39 20.21
CA ASP A 39 2.23 -1.43 20.24
C ASP A 39 2.68 -2.90 20.34
N LYS A 40 2.66 -3.58 19.20
CA LYS A 40 3.00 -5.00 19.04
C LYS A 40 4.28 -5.13 18.22
N PRO A 41 5.10 -6.16 18.50
CA PRO A 41 6.27 -6.43 17.68
C PRO A 41 5.86 -6.76 16.23
N GLY A 42 6.78 -6.48 15.30
CA GLY A 42 6.63 -6.85 13.90
C GLY A 42 6.65 -8.36 13.66
N SER A 43 6.27 -8.75 12.45
CA SER A 43 6.33 -10.14 12.00
C SER A 43 7.77 -10.57 11.70
N PRO A 44 8.21 -11.78 12.09
CA PRO A 44 9.51 -12.32 11.67
C PRO A 44 9.53 -12.66 10.17
N ASP A 45 8.38 -12.98 9.61
CA ASP A 45 8.21 -13.33 8.19
C ASP A 45 7.67 -12.14 7.39
N LEU A 46 8.03 -12.05 6.11
CA LEU A 46 7.44 -11.07 5.20
C LEU A 46 5.95 -11.37 5.04
N ARG A 47 5.11 -10.39 5.32
CA ARG A 47 3.66 -10.47 5.13
C ARG A 47 3.24 -9.51 4.04
N TRP A 48 2.07 -9.79 3.46
CA TRP A 48 1.45 -8.91 2.49
C TRP A 48 -0.06 -8.87 2.69
N ALA A 49 -0.69 -7.80 2.22
CA ALA A 49 -2.14 -7.62 2.25
C ALA A 49 -2.64 -7.01 0.94
N GLN A 50 -3.79 -7.48 0.49
CA GLN A 50 -4.52 -6.94 -0.66
C GLN A 50 -5.35 -5.73 -0.23
N ILE A 51 -5.24 -4.65 -0.98
CA ILE A 51 -5.95 -3.37 -0.75
C ILE A 51 -6.36 -2.76 -2.09
N TYR A 52 -7.18 -1.73 -2.04
CA TYR A 52 -7.60 -0.98 -3.23
C TYR A 52 -7.24 0.50 -3.12
N VAL A 53 -6.93 1.11 -4.26
CA VAL A 53 -6.85 2.57 -4.35
C VAL A 53 -8.26 3.15 -4.26
N MET A 54 -8.49 3.99 -3.25
CA MET A 54 -9.75 4.69 -3.05
C MET A 54 -9.83 5.93 -3.95
N ASN A 55 -11.03 6.23 -4.45
CA ASN A 55 -11.26 7.45 -5.21
C ASN A 55 -10.95 8.71 -4.37
N SER A 56 -10.42 9.75 -5.03
CA SER A 56 -9.97 10.97 -4.32
C SER A 56 -11.12 11.75 -3.65
N GLN A 57 -12.36 11.63 -4.14
CA GLN A 57 -13.52 12.30 -3.57
C GLN A 57 -13.93 11.68 -2.23
N ALA A 58 -14.03 10.35 -2.18
CA ALA A 58 -14.28 9.57 -0.99
C ALA A 58 -13.16 9.79 0.03
N CYS A 59 -11.90 9.86 -0.42
CA CYS A 59 -10.82 10.12 0.52
C CYS A 59 -10.82 11.55 1.11
N ARG A 60 -11.16 12.57 0.30
CA ARG A 60 -11.31 13.95 0.81
C ARG A 60 -12.39 14.06 1.89
N ALA A 61 -13.42 13.21 1.86
CA ALA A 61 -14.43 13.17 2.91
C ALA A 61 -13.84 12.80 4.28
N PHE A 62 -12.76 12.02 4.32
CA PHE A 62 -12.03 11.71 5.55
C PHE A 62 -11.02 12.81 5.96
N LYS A 63 -10.87 13.88 5.16
CA LYS A 63 -9.87 14.95 5.36
C LYS A 63 -8.41 14.45 5.45
N MET A 64 -8.11 13.31 4.82
CA MET A 64 -6.81 12.62 4.95
C MET A 64 -5.87 12.81 3.75
N THR A 65 -6.00 13.89 2.96
CA THR A 65 -5.19 14.02 1.73
C THR A 65 -4.64 15.41 1.46
N GLY A 66 -3.32 15.50 1.32
CA GLY A 66 -2.59 16.48 0.52
C GLY A 66 -2.48 16.08 -0.96
N PRO A 67 -1.86 16.93 -1.82
CA PRO A 67 -1.82 16.72 -3.27
C PRO A 67 -0.96 15.53 -3.74
N ASN A 68 -0.11 14.98 -2.88
CA ASN A 68 0.85 13.93 -3.21
C ASN A 68 0.60 12.63 -2.42
N GLU A 69 -0.61 12.44 -1.92
CA GLU A 69 -0.99 11.29 -1.08
C GLU A 69 -2.00 10.40 -1.82
N LEU A 70 -1.86 9.09 -1.63
CA LEU A 70 -2.80 8.08 -2.12
C LEU A 70 -3.55 7.49 -0.94
N CYS A 71 -4.86 7.32 -1.12
CA CYS A 71 -5.68 6.65 -0.13
C CYS A 71 -5.91 5.22 -0.51
N LEU A 72 -5.63 4.34 0.44
CA LEU A 72 -5.72 2.91 0.27
C LEU A 72 -6.76 2.37 1.25
N VAL A 73 -7.55 1.40 0.81
CA VAL A 73 -8.66 0.85 1.59
C VAL A 73 -8.63 -0.67 1.56
N HIS A 74 -8.92 -1.28 2.71
CA HIS A 74 -9.06 -2.72 2.80
C HIS A 74 -10.38 -3.19 2.14
N PRO A 75 -10.40 -4.33 1.42
CA PRO A 75 -11.59 -4.82 0.71
C PRO A 75 -12.85 -4.90 1.59
N VAL A 76 -12.69 -5.35 2.83
CA VAL A 76 -13.80 -5.46 3.80
C VAL A 76 -14.40 -4.09 4.13
N THR A 77 -13.55 -3.06 4.26
CA THR A 77 -14.00 -1.69 4.52
C THR A 77 -14.65 -1.08 3.29
N LEU A 78 -14.17 -1.40 2.08
CA LEU A 78 -14.78 -0.98 0.83
C LEU A 78 -16.20 -1.56 0.67
N ALA A 79 -16.38 -2.84 0.96
CA ALA A 79 -17.68 -3.50 0.88
C ALA A 79 -18.70 -2.94 1.88
N ALA A 80 -18.25 -2.54 3.08
CA ALA A 80 -19.09 -1.91 4.09
C ALA A 80 -19.50 -0.45 3.75
N ALA A 81 -18.86 0.17 2.75
CA ALA A 81 -19.14 1.53 2.30
C ALA A 81 -19.99 1.59 1.02
N ALA A 82 -20.34 0.45 0.42
CA ALA A 82 -21.28 0.39 -0.69
C ALA A 82 -22.72 0.56 -0.18
N PRO A 83 -23.57 1.36 -0.86
CA PRO A 83 -24.94 1.64 -0.44
C PRO A 83 -25.84 0.41 -0.45
#